data_AF-A0A9E5K665-F1
#
_entry.id   AF-A0A9E5K665-F1
#
_cell.length_a   1.000
_cell.length_b   1.000
_cell.length_c   1.000
_cell.angle_alpha   90.00
_cell.angle_beta   90.00
_cell.angle_gamma   90.00
#
_symmetry.space_group_name_H-M   'P 1'
#
loop_
_entity.id
_entity.type
_entity.pdbx_description
1 polymer ?
#
loop_
_entity_poly.entity_id
_entity_poly.type
_entity_poly.pdbx_seq_one_letter_code
_entity_poly.pdbx_strand_id
1 'polypeptide(L)'
;MKPANPSELKQCQARVEGLQEKSQEQHLTLWSKLNPTLNTWNETAQGYLQSFEMVDKIEKSSEGNPESFLYSNSLESCLKFADEYSAEIKKQELYGISGFFLSVLVLVVSLVSLFRRKRTPLMLWLIFSGVVVGSKANANVNLTPVLRIYTYDALTGKNSFGEYLSETFLKKYGVKTQFVSFGTAGEALNQIVLEGEKTKADILMGIDEVLFRRFQTKGRFEKIDASIFDPIESGLKKQANSFFVPFDYGYLSFVFDESRSKIPKKLSLKEIPQYLASGKKVVLQDPRTSSIGLEFLVWTFEELQGGAKTFWQSLAPHILTVSPGWSGAYELFLRKQADLVVSYTTSPAYHHLREKKLSIKPIFFDEGHFKQVEGMVLLSSSKNKSTAVNFIKHVLGAEAQTQLPTFQWMYPARAGIQLPSEFRAILIPKSVEVNWDRVLSQKDQWVRDWTLLLSQDPK
;
A
#
# COMPACT_ATOMS: atom_id res chain seq x y z
N MET A 1 -11.01 -17.19 -12.70
CA MET A 1 -10.94 -15.84 -13.32
C MET A 1 -10.70 -16.00 -14.82
N LYS A 2 -11.46 -15.31 -15.67
CA LYS A 2 -11.17 -15.28 -17.11
C LYS A 2 -9.84 -14.51 -17.32
N PRO A 3 -8.93 -14.96 -18.19
CA PRO A 3 -7.77 -14.16 -18.58
C PRO A 3 -8.27 -12.81 -19.12
N ALA A 4 -7.62 -11.70 -18.73
CA ALA A 4 -8.03 -10.38 -19.20
C ALA A 4 -8.00 -10.33 -20.72
N ASN A 5 -9.06 -9.81 -21.31
CA ASN A 5 -9.13 -9.59 -22.74
C ASN A 5 -8.21 -8.40 -23.08
N PRO A 6 -7.24 -8.53 -24.02
CA PRO A 6 -6.41 -7.41 -24.47
C PRO A 6 -7.22 -6.16 -24.89
N SER A 7 -8.47 -6.34 -25.32
CA SER A 7 -9.40 -5.24 -25.60
C SER A 7 -9.80 -4.46 -24.35
N GLU A 8 -10.01 -5.10 -23.21
CA GLU A 8 -10.38 -4.45 -21.94
C GLU A 8 -9.21 -3.66 -21.35
N LEU A 9 -7.98 -4.17 -21.51
CA LEU A 9 -6.77 -3.47 -21.09
C LEU A 9 -6.58 -2.16 -21.88
N LYS A 10 -6.79 -2.21 -23.20
CA LYS A 10 -6.77 -1.03 -24.08
C LYS A 10 -7.86 -0.02 -23.73
N GLN A 11 -9.05 -0.50 -23.35
CA GLN A 11 -10.11 0.38 -22.86
C GLN A 11 -9.72 1.08 -21.55
N CYS A 12 -9.07 0.36 -20.62
CA CYS A 12 -8.60 0.97 -19.38
C CYS A 12 -7.47 1.98 -19.63
N GLN A 13 -6.51 1.65 -20.50
CA GLN A 13 -5.46 2.57 -20.93
C GLN A 13 -6.06 3.87 -21.49
N ALA A 14 -6.97 3.77 -22.47
CA ALA A 14 -7.64 4.94 -23.06
C ALA A 14 -8.39 5.77 -22.00
N ARG A 15 -8.97 5.11 -21.00
CA ARG A 15 -9.64 5.78 -19.88
C ARG A 15 -8.66 6.56 -19.00
N VAL A 16 -7.50 5.97 -18.67
CA VAL A 16 -6.44 6.64 -17.90
C VAL A 16 -5.83 7.80 -18.69
N GLU A 17 -5.59 7.64 -20.00
CA GLU A 17 -5.14 8.71 -20.91
C GLU A 17 -6.13 9.88 -20.90
N GLY A 18 -7.42 9.62 -21.10
CA GLY A 18 -8.45 10.66 -21.08
C GLY A 18 -8.58 11.38 -19.74
N LEU A 19 -8.39 10.68 -18.62
CA LEU A 19 -8.35 11.33 -17.29
C LEU A 19 -7.09 12.19 -17.12
N GLN A 20 -5.94 11.73 -17.64
CA GLN A 20 -4.71 12.50 -17.64
C GLN A 20 -4.83 13.78 -18.48
N GLU A 21 -5.42 13.70 -19.67
CA GLU A 21 -5.71 14.89 -20.48
C GLU A 21 -6.63 15.87 -19.74
N LYS A 22 -7.72 15.38 -19.15
CA LYS A 22 -8.64 16.21 -18.35
C LYS A 22 -7.93 16.92 -17.19
N SER A 23 -7.04 16.23 -16.49
CA SER A 23 -6.26 16.83 -15.39
C SER A 23 -5.37 18.00 -15.84
N GLN A 24 -5.05 18.07 -17.14
CA GLN A 24 -4.19 19.09 -17.74
C GLN A 24 -4.99 20.30 -18.27
N GLU A 25 -6.33 20.28 -18.20
CA GLU A 25 -7.15 21.43 -18.60
C GLU A 25 -6.75 22.68 -17.78
N GLN A 26 -6.75 23.86 -18.43
CA GLN A 26 -6.20 25.10 -17.86
C GLN A 26 -6.76 25.45 -16.48
N HIS A 27 -8.04 25.19 -16.26
CA HIS A 27 -8.70 25.50 -14.99
C HIS A 27 -8.27 24.55 -13.86
N LEU A 28 -7.95 23.28 -14.15
CA LEU A 28 -7.46 22.30 -13.18
C LEU A 28 -5.94 22.43 -12.94
N THR A 29 -5.16 22.81 -13.95
CA THR A 29 -3.71 23.03 -13.84
C THR A 29 -3.33 24.28 -13.04
N LEU A 30 -4.19 25.30 -13.01
CA LEU A 30 -4.03 26.44 -12.11
C LEU A 30 -4.26 26.04 -10.64
N TRP A 31 -5.21 25.14 -10.39
CA TRP A 31 -5.50 24.60 -9.04
C TRP A 31 -4.52 23.53 -8.58
N SER A 32 -3.98 22.70 -9.48
CA SER A 32 -3.00 21.66 -9.14
C SER A 32 -1.66 22.21 -8.62
N LYS A 33 -1.34 23.47 -8.93
CA LYS A 33 -0.21 24.19 -8.33
C LYS A 33 -0.42 24.51 -6.84
N LEU A 34 -1.67 24.56 -6.40
CA LEU A 34 -2.07 24.83 -5.02
C LEU A 34 -2.49 23.55 -4.26
N ASN A 35 -2.76 22.45 -4.97
CA ASN A 35 -3.15 21.17 -4.38
C ASN A 35 -2.24 20.01 -4.90
N PRO A 36 -1.30 19.49 -4.08
CA PRO A 36 -0.34 18.47 -4.50
C PRO A 36 -0.98 17.11 -4.81
N THR A 37 -2.20 16.84 -4.36
CA THR A 37 -2.88 15.55 -4.54
C THR A 37 -3.07 15.20 -6.02
N LEU A 38 -3.50 16.14 -6.86
CA LEU A 38 -3.73 15.89 -8.29
C LEU A 38 -2.42 15.57 -9.04
N ASN A 39 -1.28 16.15 -8.61
CA ASN A 39 0.01 15.83 -9.20
C ASN A 39 0.44 14.40 -8.90
N THR A 40 0.14 13.88 -7.69
CA THR A 40 0.39 12.48 -7.34
C THR A 40 -0.42 11.53 -8.23
N TRP A 41 -1.71 11.83 -8.46
CA TRP A 41 -2.55 11.05 -9.38
C TRP A 41 -2.01 11.07 -10.82
N ASN A 42 -1.55 12.23 -11.29
CA ASN A 42 -0.97 12.36 -12.64
C ASN A 42 0.32 11.54 -12.80
N GLU A 43 1.17 11.50 -11.78
CA GLU A 43 2.40 10.72 -11.79
C GLU A 43 2.12 9.21 -11.73
N THR A 44 1.17 8.77 -10.89
CA THR A 44 0.71 7.38 -10.87
C THR A 44 0.10 6.98 -12.22
N ALA A 45 -0.70 7.85 -12.84
CA ALA A 45 -1.23 7.63 -14.19
C ALA A 45 -0.11 7.46 -15.22
N GLN A 46 0.96 8.28 -15.17
CA GLN A 46 2.13 8.09 -16.04
C GLN A 46 2.81 6.74 -15.82
N GLY A 47 2.91 6.27 -14.58
CA GLY A 47 3.44 4.93 -14.27
C GLY A 47 2.63 3.82 -14.94
N TYR A 48 1.30 3.89 -14.86
CA TYR A 48 0.41 2.96 -15.56
C TYR A 48 0.59 3.02 -17.08
N LEU A 49 0.59 4.21 -17.69
CA LEU A 49 0.74 4.36 -19.14
C LEU A 49 2.09 3.85 -19.67
N GLN A 50 3.18 4.12 -18.93
CA GLN A 50 4.50 3.57 -19.28
C GLN A 50 4.54 2.05 -19.18
N SER A 51 3.83 1.46 -18.20
CA SER A 51 3.72 0.01 -18.09
C SER A 51 3.02 -0.58 -19.32
N PHE A 52 1.93 0.04 -19.80
CA PHE A 52 1.19 -0.41 -20.99
C PHE A 52 2.01 -0.32 -22.30
N GLU A 53 2.80 0.74 -22.49
CA GLU A 53 3.70 0.85 -23.66
C GLU A 53 4.76 -0.27 -23.70
N MET A 54 5.19 -0.77 -22.54
CA MET A 54 6.11 -1.90 -22.45
C MET A 54 5.41 -3.23 -22.76
N VAL A 55 4.16 -3.39 -22.32
CA VAL A 55 3.32 -4.56 -22.67
C VAL A 55 3.13 -4.69 -24.17
N ASP A 56 2.79 -3.59 -24.85
CA ASP A 56 2.57 -3.54 -26.30
C ASP A 56 3.84 -3.90 -27.11
N LYS A 57 5.03 -3.72 -26.51
CA LYS A 57 6.32 -4.13 -27.09
C LYS A 57 6.62 -5.62 -26.85
N ILE A 58 6.21 -6.15 -25.70
CA ILE A 58 6.41 -7.57 -25.33
C ILE A 58 5.49 -8.47 -26.18
N GLU A 59 4.21 -8.13 -26.36
CA GLU A 59 3.27 -8.87 -27.21
C GLU A 59 3.77 -9.00 -28.67
N LYS A 60 4.47 -7.99 -29.18
CA LYS A 60 5.04 -7.98 -30.54
C LYS A 60 6.30 -8.84 -30.68
N SER A 61 6.88 -9.35 -29.59
CA SER A 61 8.22 -9.95 -29.58
C SER A 61 8.28 -11.47 -29.44
N SER A 62 7.19 -12.18 -29.13
CA SER A 62 7.10 -13.65 -29.28
C SER A 62 5.70 -14.17 -28.94
N GLU A 63 5.11 -14.93 -29.86
CA GLU A 63 3.93 -15.77 -29.57
C GLU A 63 4.35 -16.89 -28.60
N GLY A 64 3.73 -16.94 -27.41
CA GLY A 64 3.89 -18.05 -26.45
C GLY A 64 4.58 -17.76 -25.11
N ASN A 65 4.63 -16.50 -24.65
CA ASN A 65 5.27 -16.15 -23.36
C ASN A 65 4.33 -16.37 -22.14
N PRO A 66 4.76 -17.03 -21.04
CA PRO A 66 3.99 -17.22 -19.80
C PRO A 66 3.65 -15.94 -19.01
N GLU A 67 4.03 -14.75 -19.49
CA GLU A 67 3.70 -13.46 -18.87
C GLU A 67 2.26 -12.97 -19.12
N SER A 68 1.42 -13.75 -19.81
CA SER A 68 0.00 -13.42 -20.05
C SER A 68 -0.81 -13.15 -18.76
N PHE A 69 -0.30 -13.65 -17.64
CA PHE A 69 -0.90 -13.61 -16.31
C PHE A 69 -0.60 -12.33 -15.51
N LEU A 70 0.47 -11.60 -15.85
CA LEU A 70 0.71 -10.25 -15.33
C LEU A 70 -0.37 -9.28 -15.82
N TYR A 71 -1.01 -9.58 -16.96
CA TYR A 71 -2.01 -8.73 -17.61
C TYR A 71 -3.43 -8.82 -17.02
N SER A 72 -3.80 -9.95 -16.38
CA SER A 72 -5.13 -10.06 -15.76
C SER A 72 -5.25 -9.21 -14.49
N ASN A 73 -4.18 -9.17 -13.71
CA ASN A 73 -4.15 -8.44 -12.45
C ASN A 73 -3.95 -6.92 -12.68
N SER A 74 -3.29 -6.53 -13.78
CA SER A 74 -3.16 -5.12 -14.16
C SER A 74 -4.49 -4.51 -14.63
N LEU A 75 -5.42 -5.30 -15.18
CA LEU A 75 -6.73 -4.80 -15.61
C LEU A 75 -7.59 -4.35 -14.42
N GLU A 76 -7.76 -5.19 -13.39
CA GLU A 76 -8.58 -4.85 -12.23
C GLU A 76 -7.99 -3.67 -11.45
N SER A 77 -6.67 -3.67 -11.23
CA SER A 77 -5.95 -2.55 -10.61
C SER A 77 -6.06 -1.27 -11.44
N CYS A 78 -5.98 -1.37 -12.78
CA CYS A 78 -6.16 -0.22 -13.67
C CYS A 78 -7.59 0.33 -13.62
N LEU A 79 -8.61 -0.54 -13.65
CA LEU A 79 -10.01 -0.12 -13.61
C LEU A 79 -10.34 0.59 -12.30
N LYS A 80 -9.87 0.03 -11.18
CA LYS A 80 -10.00 0.64 -9.85
C LYS A 80 -9.29 2.00 -9.79
N PHE A 81 -8.05 2.08 -10.26
CA PHE A 81 -7.32 3.34 -10.34
C PHE A 81 -8.07 4.38 -11.19
N ALA A 82 -8.61 3.99 -12.35
CA ALA A 82 -9.36 4.89 -13.22
C ALA A 82 -10.68 5.38 -12.58
N ASP A 83 -11.34 4.56 -11.77
CA ASP A 83 -12.53 4.97 -11.00
C ASP A 83 -12.17 6.01 -9.92
N GLU A 84 -11.12 5.74 -9.14
CA GLU A 84 -10.66 6.64 -8.07
C GLU A 84 -10.11 7.95 -8.63
N TYR A 85 -9.32 7.88 -9.70
CA TYR A 85 -8.77 9.05 -10.39
C TYR A 85 -9.89 9.91 -10.98
N SER A 86 -10.92 9.28 -11.55
CA SER A 86 -12.12 10.00 -12.02
C SER A 86 -12.88 10.69 -10.89
N ALA A 87 -13.00 10.04 -9.73
CA ALA A 87 -13.63 10.64 -8.55
C ALA A 87 -12.85 11.85 -8.04
N GLU A 88 -11.51 11.77 -8.03
CA GLU A 88 -10.66 12.88 -7.63
C GLU A 88 -10.75 14.06 -8.63
N ILE A 89 -10.76 13.82 -9.94
CA ILE A 89 -10.97 14.89 -10.94
C ILE A 89 -12.30 15.62 -10.69
N LYS A 90 -13.41 14.89 -10.51
CA LYS A 90 -14.73 15.50 -10.20
C LYS A 90 -14.70 16.33 -8.92
N LYS A 91 -13.99 15.87 -7.91
CA LYS A 91 -13.82 16.57 -6.64
C LYS A 91 -13.03 17.87 -6.84
N GLN A 92 -11.97 17.85 -7.65
CA GLN A 92 -11.20 19.05 -7.99
C GLN A 92 -12.00 20.05 -8.83
N GLU A 93 -12.85 19.58 -9.76
CA GLU A 93 -13.79 20.44 -10.50
C GLU A 93 -14.75 21.17 -9.55
N LEU A 94 -15.32 20.46 -8.57
CA LEU A 94 -16.20 21.04 -7.54
C LEU A 94 -15.49 22.08 -6.66
N TYR A 95 -14.23 21.83 -6.29
CA TYR A 95 -13.42 22.81 -5.56
C TYR A 95 -13.03 24.01 -6.41
N GLY A 96 -12.73 23.80 -7.69
CA GLY A 96 -12.44 24.87 -8.64
C GLY A 96 -13.61 25.82 -8.83
N ILE A 97 -14.83 25.28 -8.94
CA ILE A 97 -16.08 26.05 -9.06
C ILE A 97 -16.34 26.84 -7.76
N SER A 98 -16.29 26.19 -6.60
CA SER A 98 -16.57 26.85 -5.31
C SER A 98 -15.52 27.91 -4.94
N GLY A 99 -14.24 27.68 -5.23
CA GLY A 99 -13.15 28.64 -5.03
C GLY A 99 -13.22 29.85 -5.97
N PHE A 100 -13.65 29.64 -7.23
CA PHE A 100 -13.92 30.73 -8.17
C PHE A 100 -15.08 31.63 -7.72
N PHE A 101 -16.19 31.05 -7.23
CA PHE A 101 -17.29 31.84 -6.68
C PHE A 101 -16.88 32.63 -5.43
N LEU A 102 -16.07 32.04 -4.54
CA LEU A 102 -15.62 32.72 -3.32
C LEU A 102 -14.68 33.89 -3.65
N SER A 103 -13.76 33.70 -4.61
CA SER A 103 -12.83 34.76 -5.04
C SER A 103 -13.53 35.88 -5.79
N VAL A 104 -14.50 35.57 -6.67
CA VAL A 104 -15.37 36.57 -7.31
C VAL A 104 -16.21 37.32 -6.27
N LEU A 105 -16.76 36.63 -5.27
CA LEU A 105 -17.53 37.26 -4.19
C LEU A 105 -16.66 38.22 -3.38
N VAL A 106 -15.42 37.83 -3.03
CA VAL A 106 -14.46 38.71 -2.34
C VAL A 106 -14.08 39.92 -3.20
N LEU A 107 -13.89 39.74 -4.51
CA LEU A 107 -13.59 40.82 -5.45
C LEU A 107 -14.77 41.78 -5.59
N VAL A 108 -16.00 41.26 -5.70
CA VAL A 108 -17.23 42.05 -5.78
C VAL A 108 -17.48 42.80 -4.47
N VAL A 109 -17.31 42.16 -3.30
CA VAL A 109 -17.44 42.82 -1.99
C VAL A 109 -16.36 43.90 -1.83
N SER A 110 -15.12 43.64 -2.27
CA SER A 110 -14.03 44.61 -2.25
C SER A 110 -14.32 45.79 -3.18
N LEU A 111 -14.78 45.54 -4.41
CA LEU A 111 -15.17 46.57 -5.38
C LEU A 111 -16.38 47.39 -4.89
N VAL A 112 -17.40 46.75 -4.31
CA VAL A 112 -18.56 47.44 -3.72
C VAL A 112 -18.15 48.27 -2.50
N SER A 113 -17.20 47.79 -1.69
CA SER A 113 -16.64 48.55 -0.57
C SER A 113 -15.83 49.78 -1.04
N LEU A 114 -15.10 49.64 -2.15
CA LEU A 114 -14.36 50.71 -2.83
C LEU A 114 -15.32 51.74 -3.46
N PHE A 115 -16.42 51.31 -4.07
CA PHE A 115 -17.43 52.20 -4.66
C PHE A 115 -18.28 52.95 -3.62
N ARG A 116 -18.44 52.41 -2.40
CA ARG A 116 -19.14 53.10 -1.30
C ARG A 116 -18.33 54.25 -0.69
N ARG A 117 -16.99 54.27 -0.85
CA ARG A 117 -16.12 55.37 -0.42
C ARG A 117 -15.80 56.28 -1.62
N LYS A 118 -16.61 57.34 -1.76
CA LYS A 118 -16.59 58.34 -2.84
C LYS A 118 -15.21 58.92 -3.26
N ARG A 119 -15.13 59.18 -4.58
CA ARG A 119 -14.55 60.34 -5.32
C ARG A 119 -13.02 60.49 -5.40
N THR A 120 -12.45 60.16 -6.57
CA THR A 120 -11.71 61.05 -7.51
C THR A 120 -11.16 60.25 -8.72
N PRO A 121 -11.29 60.71 -9.98
CA PRO A 121 -10.93 59.93 -11.17
C PRO A 121 -9.53 60.28 -11.69
N LEU A 122 -8.47 60.11 -10.88
CA LEU A 122 -7.09 60.36 -11.33
C LEU A 122 -6.05 59.33 -10.87
N MET A 123 -6.47 58.24 -10.21
CA MET A 123 -5.57 57.25 -9.61
C MET A 123 -5.62 55.87 -10.28
N LEU A 124 -6.17 55.77 -11.50
CA LEU A 124 -6.23 54.52 -12.26
C LEU A 124 -5.13 54.40 -13.34
N TRP A 125 -4.31 55.43 -13.54
CA TRP A 125 -3.19 55.41 -14.50
C TRP A 125 -1.83 55.03 -13.90
N LEU A 126 -1.71 54.91 -12.57
CA LEU A 126 -0.44 54.55 -11.89
C LEU A 126 -0.35 53.08 -11.46
N ILE A 127 -1.42 52.29 -11.60
CA ILE A 127 -1.39 50.85 -11.31
C ILE A 127 -1.07 50.01 -12.57
N PHE A 128 -1.12 50.62 -13.76
CA PHE A 128 -0.86 49.93 -15.03
C PHE A 128 0.54 50.14 -15.63
N SER A 129 1.41 50.96 -15.01
CA SER A 129 2.79 51.19 -15.48
C SER A 129 3.89 50.63 -14.55
N GLY A 130 3.51 49.99 -13.43
CA GLY A 130 4.46 49.41 -12.46
C GLY A 130 4.87 47.94 -12.68
N VAL A 131 4.42 47.29 -13.77
CA VAL A 131 4.57 45.83 -13.95
C VAL A 131 5.81 45.40 -14.76
N VAL A 132 6.68 46.30 -15.22
CA VAL A 132 7.81 45.90 -16.12
C VAL A 132 9.21 46.19 -15.58
N VAL A 133 9.40 46.33 -14.26
CA VAL A 133 10.76 46.25 -13.67
C VAL A 133 10.73 45.37 -12.41
N GLY A 134 10.39 44.10 -12.61
CA GLY A 134 10.57 43.04 -11.62
C GLY A 134 11.83 42.27 -11.94
N SER A 135 12.83 42.45 -11.10
CA SER A 135 14.15 41.81 -11.08
C SER A 135 14.17 40.38 -11.65
N LYS A 136 15.12 40.12 -12.56
CA LYS A 136 15.64 38.77 -12.84
C LYS A 136 16.32 38.22 -11.58
N ALA A 137 15.53 37.86 -10.57
CA ALA A 137 15.96 36.90 -9.59
C ALA A 137 15.86 35.54 -10.30
N ASN A 138 17.00 35.02 -10.73
CA ASN A 138 17.14 33.58 -10.95
C ASN A 138 16.82 32.91 -9.61
N ALA A 139 15.55 32.60 -9.39
CA ALA A 139 15.19 31.56 -8.47
C ALA A 139 15.79 30.29 -9.06
N ASN A 140 17.01 29.96 -8.64
CA ASN A 140 17.43 28.59 -8.55
C ASN A 140 16.34 27.93 -7.70
N VAL A 141 15.36 27.32 -8.36
CA VAL A 141 14.53 26.30 -7.75
C VAL A 141 15.54 25.20 -7.41
N ASN A 142 16.13 25.30 -6.22
CA ASN A 142 16.72 24.15 -5.57
C ASN A 142 15.57 23.18 -5.45
N LEU A 143 15.45 22.28 -6.44
CA LEU A 143 14.59 21.12 -6.38
C LEU A 143 15.03 20.40 -5.12
N THR A 144 14.30 20.62 -4.01
CA THR A 144 14.59 19.96 -2.75
C THR A 144 14.62 18.47 -3.07
N PRO A 145 15.72 17.75 -2.78
CA PRO A 145 15.79 16.33 -3.11
C PRO A 145 14.59 15.63 -2.50
N VAL A 146 13.78 14.98 -3.34
CA VAL A 146 12.63 14.20 -2.89
C VAL A 146 13.10 12.76 -2.72
N LEU A 147 13.03 12.26 -1.49
CA LEU A 147 13.27 10.84 -1.21
C LEU A 147 12.02 10.04 -1.60
N ARG A 148 12.14 9.06 -2.49
CA ARG A 148 11.00 8.27 -2.97
C ARG A 148 10.92 6.91 -2.30
N ILE A 149 9.76 6.61 -1.73
CA ILE A 149 9.45 5.36 -1.03
C ILE A 149 8.36 4.65 -1.82
N TYR A 150 8.67 3.50 -2.41
CA TYR A 150 7.65 2.63 -3.00
C TYR A 150 7.07 1.74 -1.90
N THR A 151 5.75 1.57 -1.90
CA THR A 151 5.04 0.88 -0.80
C THR A 151 3.64 0.39 -1.24
N TYR A 152 2.85 -0.10 -0.29
CA TYR A 152 1.46 -0.53 -0.46
C TYR A 152 0.44 0.54 -0.02
N ASP A 153 -0.83 0.32 -0.36
CA ASP A 153 -1.90 1.30 -0.19
C ASP A 153 -2.10 1.79 1.26
N ALA A 154 -2.14 0.89 2.24
CA ALA A 154 -2.40 1.20 3.64
C ALA A 154 -1.29 2.03 4.33
N LEU A 155 -0.10 2.15 3.73
CA LEU A 155 0.94 3.07 4.20
C LEU A 155 0.79 4.49 3.63
N THR A 156 -0.12 4.72 2.69
CA THR A 156 -0.29 6.00 1.98
C THR A 156 -1.63 6.67 2.27
N GLY A 157 -1.76 7.94 1.89
CA GLY A 157 -2.99 8.72 2.07
C GLY A 157 -3.09 9.42 3.42
N LYS A 158 -4.23 10.07 3.65
CA LYS A 158 -4.46 10.90 4.83
C LYS A 158 -4.62 10.03 6.10
N ASN A 159 -4.01 10.46 7.18
CA ASN A 159 -3.88 9.78 8.47
C ASN A 159 -3.15 8.44 8.39
N SER A 160 -2.35 8.20 7.34
CA SER A 160 -1.52 6.99 7.23
C SER A 160 -0.22 7.13 8.01
N PHE A 161 0.47 6.01 8.25
CA PHE A 161 1.81 6.07 8.83
C PHE A 161 2.80 6.77 7.90
N GLY A 162 2.67 6.61 6.58
CA GLY A 162 3.52 7.30 5.61
C GLY A 162 3.33 8.83 5.61
N GLU A 163 2.12 9.34 5.85
CA GLU A 163 1.90 10.79 6.05
C GLU A 163 2.60 11.26 7.34
N TYR A 164 2.40 10.56 8.46
CA TYR A 164 3.08 10.87 9.72
C TYR A 164 4.62 10.86 9.58
N LEU A 165 5.17 9.85 8.91
CA LEU A 165 6.60 9.75 8.64
C LEU A 165 7.08 10.90 7.75
N SER A 166 6.30 11.26 6.73
CA SER A 166 6.65 12.35 5.81
C SER A 166 6.71 13.70 6.52
N GLU A 167 5.71 14.02 7.35
CA GLU A 167 5.65 15.27 8.09
C GLU A 167 6.79 15.37 9.12
N THR A 168 7.01 14.30 9.89
CA THR A 168 8.04 14.28 10.93
C THR A 168 9.44 14.26 10.35
N PHE A 169 9.66 13.57 9.22
CA PHE A 169 10.94 13.57 8.53
C PHE A 169 11.25 14.93 7.88
N LEU A 170 10.26 15.56 7.25
CA LEU A 170 10.41 16.92 6.71
C LEU A 170 10.76 17.92 7.82
N LYS A 171 10.07 17.86 8.96
CA LYS A 171 10.34 18.72 10.11
C LYS A 171 11.75 18.54 10.67
N LYS A 172 12.25 17.29 10.70
CA LYS A 172 13.54 16.95 11.32
C LYS A 172 14.74 17.14 10.39
N TYR A 173 14.59 16.82 9.11
CA TYR A 173 15.69 16.77 8.15
C TYR A 173 15.58 17.79 7.01
N GLY A 174 14.45 18.51 6.89
CA GLY A 174 14.22 19.45 5.79
C GLY A 174 14.09 18.79 4.42
N VAL A 175 13.88 17.47 4.38
CA VAL A 175 13.78 16.66 3.16
C VAL A 175 12.34 16.24 2.94
N LYS A 176 11.83 16.45 1.73
CA LYS A 176 10.51 15.96 1.34
C LYS A 176 10.60 14.47 1.00
N THR A 177 9.62 13.70 1.46
CA THR A 177 9.41 12.32 1.07
C THR A 177 8.22 12.21 0.15
N GLN A 178 8.25 11.23 -0.74
CA GLN A 178 7.13 10.87 -1.60
C GLN A 178 6.89 9.37 -1.48
N PHE A 179 5.76 9.00 -0.90
CA PHE A 179 5.30 7.63 -0.87
C PHE A 179 4.47 7.34 -2.11
N VAL A 180 4.86 6.31 -2.86
CA VAL A 180 4.18 5.86 -4.08
C VAL A 180 3.61 4.47 -3.81
N SER A 181 2.28 4.38 -3.78
CA SER A 181 1.58 3.11 -3.64
C SER A 181 1.47 2.40 -4.98
N PHE A 182 1.71 1.09 -4.97
CA PHE A 182 1.44 0.19 -6.10
C PHE A 182 0.33 -0.81 -5.80
N GLY A 183 -0.54 -0.52 -4.82
CA GLY A 183 -1.56 -1.47 -4.35
C GLY A 183 -0.99 -2.34 -3.25
N THR A 184 -0.11 -3.29 -3.59
CA THR A 184 0.54 -4.19 -2.63
C THR A 184 2.07 -4.09 -2.60
N ALA A 185 2.69 -4.68 -1.56
CA ALA A 185 4.14 -4.80 -1.46
C ALA A 185 4.74 -5.65 -2.60
N GLY A 186 4.03 -6.69 -3.04
CA GLY A 186 4.43 -7.53 -4.17
C GLY A 186 4.40 -6.77 -5.49
N GLU A 187 3.37 -5.94 -5.71
CA GLU A 187 3.26 -5.08 -6.89
C GLU A 187 4.36 -3.99 -6.89
N ALA A 188 4.61 -3.34 -5.76
CA ALA A 188 5.70 -2.37 -5.61
C ALA A 188 7.08 -2.98 -5.93
N LEU A 189 7.33 -4.19 -5.46
CA LEU A 189 8.56 -4.93 -5.74
C LEU A 189 8.67 -5.34 -7.21
N ASN A 190 7.59 -5.83 -7.81
CA ASN A 190 7.55 -6.15 -9.23
C ASN A 190 7.82 -4.90 -10.08
N GLN A 191 7.27 -3.75 -9.69
CA GLN A 191 7.54 -2.49 -10.38
C GLN A 191 9.04 -2.13 -10.34
N ILE A 192 9.68 -2.22 -9.18
CA ILE A 192 11.14 -1.96 -9.05
C ILE A 192 11.94 -2.88 -9.97
N VAL A 193 11.50 -4.13 -10.11
CA VAL A 193 12.17 -5.12 -10.96
C VAL A 193 12.01 -4.78 -12.44
N LEU A 194 10.83 -4.35 -12.85
CA LEU A 194 10.53 -3.91 -14.22
C LEU A 194 11.29 -2.63 -14.58
N GLU A 195 11.33 -1.65 -13.66
CA GLU A 195 12.04 -0.38 -13.86
C GLU A 195 13.57 -0.57 -13.89
N GLY A 196 14.09 -1.58 -13.19
CA GLY A 196 15.52 -1.88 -13.15
C GLY A 196 16.37 -0.73 -12.60
N GLU A 197 17.51 -0.46 -13.24
CA GLU A 197 18.40 0.66 -12.86
C GLU A 197 17.77 2.05 -13.04
N LYS A 198 16.64 2.13 -13.78
CA LYS A 198 15.91 3.37 -14.00
C LYS A 198 14.86 3.64 -12.93
N THR A 199 14.71 2.74 -11.95
CA THR A 199 13.75 2.95 -10.87
C THR A 199 13.98 4.28 -10.18
N LYS A 200 12.88 4.98 -9.91
CA LYS A 200 12.91 6.26 -9.20
C LYS A 200 12.87 6.05 -7.68
N ALA A 201 12.59 4.84 -7.21
CA ALA A 201 12.54 4.53 -5.80
C ALA A 201 13.93 4.61 -5.16
N ASP A 202 13.99 5.17 -3.96
CA ASP A 202 15.17 5.08 -3.09
C ASP A 202 15.01 3.92 -2.10
N ILE A 203 13.80 3.74 -1.58
CA ILE A 203 13.46 2.72 -0.58
C ILE A 203 12.22 1.95 -1.06
N LEU A 204 12.22 0.64 -0.85
CA LEU A 204 10.98 -0.15 -0.79
C LEU A 204 10.65 -0.42 0.67
N MET A 205 9.48 0.02 1.12
CA MET A 205 8.99 -0.13 2.48
C MET A 205 7.72 -0.99 2.49
N GLY A 206 7.68 -2.00 3.35
CA GLY A 206 6.57 -2.94 3.45
C GLY A 206 6.81 -4.30 2.81
N ILE A 207 8.07 -4.61 2.46
CA ILE A 207 8.43 -5.93 1.95
C ILE A 207 8.57 -6.90 3.12
N ASP A 208 7.98 -8.10 3.01
CA ASP A 208 8.12 -9.15 4.03
C ASP A 208 9.34 -10.06 3.78
N GLU A 209 9.59 -11.01 4.68
CA GLU A 209 10.70 -11.97 4.55
C GLU A 209 10.61 -12.86 3.30
N VAL A 210 9.41 -13.29 2.90
CA VAL A 210 9.21 -14.19 1.75
C VAL A 210 9.58 -13.47 0.45
N LEU A 211 9.08 -12.24 0.28
CA LEU A 211 9.36 -11.38 -0.85
C LEU A 211 10.82 -10.92 -0.85
N PHE A 212 11.37 -10.54 0.31
CA PHE A 212 12.76 -10.12 0.42
C PHE A 212 13.72 -11.23 -0.03
N ARG A 213 13.57 -12.45 0.49
CA ARG A 213 14.45 -13.58 0.16
C ARG A 213 14.37 -13.98 -1.32
N ARG A 214 13.20 -13.82 -1.96
CA ARG A 214 13.03 -14.04 -3.40
C ARG A 214 13.91 -13.10 -4.24
N PHE A 215 14.08 -11.86 -3.80
CA PHE A 215 14.71 -10.81 -4.61
C PHE A 215 16.12 -10.42 -4.18
N GLN A 216 16.52 -10.73 -2.94
CA GLN A 216 17.90 -10.54 -2.47
C GLN A 216 18.91 -11.24 -3.39
N THR A 217 18.55 -12.41 -3.93
CA THR A 217 19.37 -13.17 -4.88
C THR A 217 19.63 -12.45 -6.21
N LYS A 218 18.88 -11.39 -6.52
CA LYS A 218 19.01 -10.61 -7.75
C LYS A 218 19.89 -9.35 -7.61
N GLY A 219 20.50 -9.11 -6.45
CA GLY A 219 21.55 -8.09 -6.28
C GLY A 219 21.08 -6.63 -6.39
N ARG A 220 19.81 -6.32 -6.09
CA ARG A 220 19.22 -4.97 -6.25
C ARG A 220 19.19 -4.11 -4.98
N PHE A 221 19.68 -4.63 -3.86
CA PHE A 221 19.64 -3.94 -2.57
C PHE A 221 21.04 -3.49 -2.15
N GLU A 222 21.11 -2.27 -1.62
CA GLU A 222 22.32 -1.69 -1.05
C GLU A 222 22.55 -2.20 0.37
N LYS A 223 23.82 -2.35 0.78
CA LYS A 223 24.13 -2.71 2.15
C LYS A 223 23.95 -1.50 3.08
N ILE A 224 23.35 -1.77 4.21
CA ILE A 224 23.12 -0.86 5.32
C ILE A 224 24.05 -1.25 6.46
N ASP A 225 24.65 -0.23 7.07
CA ASP A 225 25.58 -0.39 8.19
C ASP A 225 24.92 -1.05 9.41
N ALA A 226 25.69 -1.89 10.11
CA ALA A 226 25.21 -2.70 11.22
C ALA A 226 24.66 -1.85 12.40
N SER A 227 25.15 -0.61 12.57
CA SER A 227 24.71 0.30 13.64
C SER A 227 23.22 0.65 13.59
N ILE A 228 22.55 0.48 12.45
CA ILE A 228 21.10 0.72 12.34
C ILE A 228 20.29 -0.33 13.11
N PHE A 229 20.84 -1.52 13.31
CA PHE A 229 20.09 -2.64 13.88
C PHE A 229 20.11 -2.69 15.40
N ASP A 230 20.95 -1.90 16.08
CA ASP A 230 21.04 -1.88 17.55
C ASP A 230 19.67 -1.80 18.24
N PRO A 231 18.75 -0.90 17.83
CA PRO A 231 17.46 -0.73 18.50
C PRO A 231 16.44 -1.84 18.20
N ILE A 232 16.69 -2.71 17.22
CA ILE A 232 15.77 -3.78 16.84
C ILE A 232 15.57 -4.72 18.03
N GLU A 233 14.32 -5.10 18.28
CA GLU A 233 13.94 -6.00 19.36
C GLU A 233 14.47 -7.42 19.15
N SER A 234 14.75 -8.13 20.25
CA SER A 234 15.48 -9.40 20.22
C SER A 234 14.80 -10.47 19.37
N GLY A 235 13.46 -10.45 19.29
CA GLY A 235 12.66 -11.39 18.51
C GLY A 235 12.83 -11.25 16.99
N LEU A 236 13.46 -10.17 16.52
CA LEU A 236 13.64 -9.85 15.09
C LEU A 236 15.12 -9.81 14.66
N LYS A 237 16.08 -10.02 15.56
CA LYS A 237 17.51 -9.98 15.24
C LYS A 237 17.93 -11.02 14.19
N LYS A 238 17.22 -12.16 14.10
CA LYS A 238 17.49 -13.21 13.09
C LYS A 238 17.02 -12.81 11.69
N GLN A 239 16.03 -11.93 11.61
CA GLN A 239 15.44 -11.41 10.38
C GLN A 239 16.25 -10.22 9.84
N ALA A 240 16.66 -9.34 10.74
CA ALA A 240 17.47 -8.18 10.42
C ALA A 240 18.82 -8.59 9.80
N ASN A 241 19.18 -7.98 8.68
CA ASN A 241 20.47 -8.15 8.04
C ASN A 241 20.83 -6.90 7.24
N SER A 242 22.05 -6.83 6.69
CA SER A 242 22.55 -5.64 5.99
C SER A 242 21.69 -5.18 4.80
N PHE A 243 20.70 -5.94 4.34
CA PHE A 243 19.81 -5.51 3.26
C PHE A 243 18.36 -5.32 3.71
N PHE A 244 17.96 -5.92 4.84
CA PHE A 244 16.57 -5.95 5.32
C PHE A 244 16.49 -5.37 6.73
N VAL A 245 15.76 -4.27 6.86
CA VAL A 245 15.57 -3.55 8.12
C VAL A 245 14.12 -3.71 8.58
N PRO A 246 13.83 -4.60 9.57
CA PRO A 246 12.48 -4.74 10.11
C PRO A 246 11.97 -3.42 10.70
N PHE A 247 10.74 -3.01 10.38
CA PHE A 247 10.12 -1.83 11.01
C PHE A 247 8.89 -2.17 11.85
N ASP A 248 8.23 -3.30 11.57
CA ASP A 248 7.21 -3.89 12.42
C ASP A 248 7.09 -5.41 12.24
N TYR A 249 6.18 -6.01 13.00
CA TYR A 249 5.80 -7.41 12.85
C TYR A 249 4.36 -7.65 13.32
N GLY A 250 3.78 -8.75 12.86
CA GLY A 250 2.44 -9.19 13.21
C GLY A 250 2.28 -10.70 13.07
N TYR A 251 1.11 -11.21 13.48
CA TYR A 251 0.80 -12.62 13.38
C TYR A 251 -0.49 -12.81 12.60
N LEU A 252 -0.42 -13.55 11.49
CA LEU A 252 -1.57 -13.82 10.64
C LEU A 252 -2.62 -14.61 11.40
N SER A 253 -3.89 -14.29 11.20
CA SER A 253 -5.03 -14.99 11.80
C SER A 253 -6.28 -14.75 10.97
N PHE A 254 -7.28 -15.63 11.12
CA PHE A 254 -8.63 -15.31 10.68
C PHE A 254 -9.31 -14.39 11.70
N VAL A 255 -9.90 -13.31 11.21
CA VAL A 255 -10.67 -12.36 12.02
C VAL A 255 -12.16 -12.52 11.69
N PHE A 256 -13.00 -12.50 12.71
CA PHE A 256 -14.46 -12.61 12.58
C PHE A 256 -15.18 -11.66 13.53
N ASP A 257 -16.48 -11.45 13.30
CA ASP A 257 -17.35 -10.69 14.19
C ASP A 257 -18.21 -11.64 15.03
N GLU A 258 -17.93 -11.78 16.32
CA GLU A 258 -18.60 -12.75 17.21
C GLU A 258 -20.09 -12.46 17.44
N SER A 259 -20.54 -11.24 17.09
CA SER A 259 -21.95 -10.86 17.07
C SER A 259 -22.71 -11.47 15.89
N ARG A 260 -22.02 -11.85 14.81
CA ARG A 260 -22.62 -12.39 13.58
C ARG A 260 -22.30 -13.87 13.37
N SER A 261 -21.09 -14.29 13.72
CA SER A 261 -20.59 -15.63 13.40
C SER A 261 -20.13 -16.33 14.67
N LYS A 262 -20.70 -17.51 14.94
CA LYS A 262 -20.27 -18.36 16.07
C LYS A 262 -19.13 -19.25 15.62
N ILE A 263 -17.92 -18.85 15.99
CA ILE A 263 -16.67 -19.57 15.75
C ILE A 263 -15.89 -19.60 17.06
N PRO A 264 -15.31 -20.74 17.47
CA PRO A 264 -14.44 -20.78 18.62
C PRO A 264 -13.28 -19.78 18.46
N LYS A 265 -12.89 -19.14 19.56
CA LYS A 265 -11.72 -18.26 19.57
C LYS A 265 -10.40 -19.04 19.57
N LYS A 266 -10.49 -20.36 19.76
CA LYS A 266 -9.37 -21.29 19.79
C LYS A 266 -9.77 -22.59 19.09
N LEU A 267 -9.01 -23.00 18.08
CA LEU A 267 -9.19 -24.25 17.32
C LEU A 267 -7.90 -24.59 16.56
N SER A 268 -7.85 -25.73 15.88
CA SER A 268 -6.76 -26.08 14.96
C SER A 268 -6.96 -25.41 13.60
N LEU A 269 -5.88 -24.99 12.92
CA LEU A 269 -5.97 -24.36 11.60
C LEU A 269 -6.73 -25.23 10.59
N LYS A 270 -6.54 -26.56 10.67
CA LYS A 270 -7.19 -27.54 9.78
C LYS A 270 -8.71 -27.62 9.95
N GLU A 271 -9.23 -27.08 11.05
CA GLU A 271 -10.66 -27.13 11.41
C GLU A 271 -11.48 -25.96 10.83
N ILE A 272 -10.82 -24.97 10.23
CA ILE A 272 -11.51 -23.78 9.68
C ILE A 272 -12.61 -24.16 8.67
N PRO A 273 -12.38 -25.04 7.68
CA PRO A 273 -13.43 -25.40 6.71
C PRO A 273 -14.70 -25.97 7.37
N GLN A 274 -14.57 -26.76 8.44
CA GLN A 274 -15.70 -27.38 9.16
C GLN A 274 -16.60 -26.30 9.79
N TYR A 275 -16.02 -25.23 10.33
CA TYR A 275 -16.81 -24.11 10.90
C TYR A 275 -17.46 -23.22 9.83
N LEU A 276 -16.99 -23.29 8.59
CA LEU A 276 -17.56 -22.60 7.44
C LEU A 276 -18.68 -23.39 6.75
N ALA A 277 -18.73 -24.71 6.94
CA ALA A 277 -19.70 -25.63 6.32
C ALA A 277 -21.17 -25.21 6.46
N SER A 278 -21.53 -24.50 7.53
CA SER A 278 -22.86 -23.92 7.76
C SER A 278 -23.22 -22.73 6.85
N GLY A 279 -22.63 -22.63 5.65
CA GLY A 279 -22.87 -21.54 4.70
C GLY A 279 -22.11 -20.23 4.96
N LYS A 280 -21.15 -20.23 5.90
CA LYS A 280 -20.34 -19.02 6.17
C LYS A 280 -19.33 -18.80 5.05
N LYS A 281 -18.95 -17.54 4.87
CA LYS A 281 -18.04 -17.12 3.79
C LYS A 281 -16.76 -16.50 4.32
N VAL A 282 -15.66 -16.75 3.62
CA VAL A 282 -14.35 -16.17 3.93
C VAL A 282 -13.81 -15.39 2.75
N VAL A 283 -13.18 -14.25 3.02
CA VAL A 283 -12.44 -13.48 2.02
C VAL A 283 -10.94 -13.59 2.26
N LEU A 284 -10.19 -13.82 1.18
CA LEU A 284 -8.75 -14.03 1.20
C LEU A 284 -8.04 -12.98 0.34
N GLN A 285 -6.71 -12.92 0.46
CA GLN A 285 -5.87 -12.13 -0.44
C GLN A 285 -5.15 -13.05 -1.42
N ASP A 286 -4.86 -12.54 -2.61
CA ASP A 286 -4.20 -13.28 -3.67
C ASP A 286 -2.69 -13.42 -3.38
N PRO A 287 -2.14 -14.65 -3.32
CA PRO A 287 -0.73 -14.89 -3.00
C PRO A 287 0.25 -14.44 -4.10
N ARG A 288 -0.24 -14.00 -5.26
CA ARG A 288 0.57 -13.52 -6.38
C ARG A 288 0.92 -12.05 -6.26
N THR A 289 0.05 -11.28 -5.60
CA THR A 289 0.16 -9.83 -5.44
C THR A 289 0.32 -9.44 -3.98
N SER A 290 -0.42 -10.07 -3.05
CA SER A 290 -0.42 -9.72 -1.63
C SER A 290 0.64 -10.48 -0.83
N SER A 291 1.42 -9.75 -0.02
CA SER A 291 2.31 -10.31 1.01
C SER A 291 1.55 -11.27 1.94
N ILE A 292 0.43 -10.79 2.50
CA ILE A 292 -0.43 -11.58 3.40
C ILE A 292 -0.99 -12.81 2.71
N GLY A 293 -1.38 -12.69 1.44
CA GLY A 293 -1.89 -13.83 0.67
C GLY A 293 -0.83 -14.92 0.52
N LEU A 294 0.40 -14.50 0.19
CA LEU A 294 1.53 -15.41 0.00
C LEU A 294 1.95 -16.06 1.32
N GLU A 295 2.01 -15.29 2.40
CA GLU A 295 2.34 -15.80 3.73
C GLU A 295 1.27 -16.72 4.28
N PHE A 296 -0.01 -16.45 4.03
CA PHE A 296 -1.08 -17.37 4.40
C PHE A 296 -0.96 -18.70 3.64
N LEU A 297 -0.64 -18.65 2.34
CA LEU A 297 -0.36 -19.85 1.58
C LEU A 297 0.82 -20.62 2.16
N VAL A 298 1.96 -19.96 2.40
CA VAL A 298 3.15 -20.57 3.00
C VAL A 298 2.82 -21.18 4.36
N TRP A 299 2.10 -20.46 5.22
CA TRP A 299 1.69 -20.94 6.53
C TRP A 299 0.93 -22.25 6.45
N THR A 300 -0.04 -22.36 5.55
CA THR A 300 -0.80 -23.62 5.40
C THR A 300 0.09 -24.79 4.98
N PHE A 301 1.10 -24.57 4.12
CA PHE A 301 2.01 -25.61 3.65
C PHE A 301 3.10 -25.99 4.67
N GLU A 302 3.54 -25.05 5.49
CA GLU A 302 4.48 -25.30 6.57
C GLU A 302 3.79 -26.03 7.73
N GLU A 303 2.61 -25.56 8.13
CA GLU A 303 1.91 -26.10 9.29
C GLU A 303 1.20 -27.43 8.97
N LEU A 304 0.43 -27.49 7.88
CA LEU A 304 -0.37 -28.67 7.56
C LEU A 304 0.40 -29.69 6.71
N GLN A 305 1.55 -29.33 6.16
CA GLN A 305 2.40 -30.18 5.34
C GLN A 305 1.60 -30.92 4.24
N GLY A 306 1.57 -32.26 4.27
CA GLY A 306 0.80 -33.07 3.32
C GLY A 306 -0.71 -32.81 3.34
N GLY A 307 -1.24 -32.26 4.43
CA GLY A 307 -2.65 -31.89 4.59
C GLY A 307 -3.04 -30.55 3.95
N ALA A 308 -2.07 -29.72 3.51
CA ALA A 308 -2.35 -28.40 2.98
C ALA A 308 -3.27 -28.42 1.74
N LYS A 309 -3.05 -29.38 0.83
CA LYS A 309 -3.90 -29.53 -0.37
C LYS A 309 -5.35 -29.85 0.00
N THR A 310 -5.56 -30.78 0.94
CA THR A 310 -6.89 -31.14 1.43
C THR A 310 -7.55 -29.96 2.13
N PHE A 311 -6.80 -29.22 2.95
CA PHE A 311 -7.29 -28.00 3.58
C PHE A 311 -7.80 -26.99 2.55
N TRP A 312 -7.02 -26.69 1.52
CA TRP A 312 -7.43 -25.75 0.47
C TRP A 312 -8.62 -26.26 -0.35
N GLN A 313 -8.68 -27.56 -0.64
CA GLN A 313 -9.85 -28.18 -1.29
C GLN A 313 -11.12 -28.03 -0.45
N SER A 314 -11.01 -28.23 0.87
CA SER A 314 -12.13 -28.04 1.79
C SER A 314 -12.48 -26.58 2.01
N LEU A 315 -11.52 -25.65 1.91
CA LEU A 315 -11.76 -24.22 2.07
C LEU A 315 -12.42 -23.59 0.83
N ALA A 316 -12.07 -24.06 -0.37
CA ALA A 316 -12.47 -23.46 -1.65
C ALA A 316 -13.98 -23.16 -1.78
N PRO A 317 -14.92 -24.07 -1.42
CA PRO A 317 -16.36 -23.80 -1.51
C PRO A 317 -16.86 -22.65 -0.61
N HIS A 318 -16.07 -22.29 0.40
CA HIS A 318 -16.40 -21.26 1.39
C HIS A 318 -15.77 -19.90 1.07
N ILE A 319 -14.89 -19.83 0.08
CA ILE A 319 -14.28 -18.57 -0.36
C ILE A 319 -15.36 -17.73 -1.06
N LEU A 320 -15.60 -16.52 -0.55
CA LEU A 320 -16.45 -15.53 -1.20
C LEU A 320 -15.77 -14.99 -2.46
N THR A 321 -14.54 -14.52 -2.27
CA THR A 321 -13.68 -13.97 -3.30
C THR A 321 -12.23 -13.93 -2.80
N VAL A 322 -11.32 -13.75 -3.72
CA VAL A 322 -9.90 -13.47 -3.46
C VAL A 322 -9.63 -12.05 -3.92
N SER A 323 -9.26 -11.16 -2.99
CA SER A 323 -8.90 -9.77 -3.30
C SER A 323 -7.43 -9.66 -3.72
N PRO A 324 -7.05 -8.73 -4.61
CA PRO A 324 -5.64 -8.48 -4.93
C PRO A 324 -4.77 -8.12 -3.70
N GLY A 325 -5.35 -7.50 -2.68
CA GLY A 325 -4.63 -7.00 -1.50
C GLY A 325 -5.45 -7.04 -0.22
N TRP A 326 -4.80 -6.70 0.90
CA TRP A 326 -5.43 -6.73 2.22
C TRP A 326 -6.60 -5.75 2.35
N SER A 327 -6.42 -4.51 1.90
CA SER A 327 -7.40 -3.43 2.06
C SER A 327 -8.75 -3.79 1.44
N GLY A 328 -8.75 -4.36 0.23
CA GLY A 328 -9.98 -4.82 -0.43
C GLY A 328 -10.66 -5.99 0.28
N ALA A 329 -9.88 -6.98 0.74
CA ALA A 329 -10.43 -8.09 1.53
C ALA A 329 -11.04 -7.61 2.85
N TYR A 330 -10.35 -6.72 3.57
CA TYR A 330 -10.83 -6.21 4.85
C TYR A 330 -12.08 -5.33 4.67
N GLU A 331 -12.15 -4.51 3.61
CA GLU A 331 -13.34 -3.72 3.29
C GLU A 331 -14.59 -4.60 3.09
N LEU A 332 -14.46 -5.72 2.37
CA LEU A 332 -15.58 -6.67 2.17
C LEU A 332 -16.05 -7.27 3.49
N PHE A 333 -15.12 -7.58 4.39
CA PHE A 333 -15.43 -8.04 5.74
C PHE A 333 -16.16 -6.97 6.56
N LEU A 334 -15.69 -5.71 6.54
CA LEU A 334 -16.35 -4.59 7.23
C LEU A 334 -17.76 -4.31 6.70
N ARG A 335 -17.95 -4.46 5.39
CA ARG A 335 -19.27 -4.40 4.72
C ARG A 335 -20.16 -5.61 4.99
N LYS A 336 -19.72 -6.53 5.87
CA LYS A 336 -20.45 -7.73 6.29
C LYS A 336 -20.72 -8.73 5.15
N GLN A 337 -19.96 -8.67 4.05
CA GLN A 337 -20.11 -9.60 2.92
C GLN A 337 -19.49 -10.98 3.21
N ALA A 338 -18.49 -11.02 4.10
CA ALA A 338 -17.89 -12.24 4.60
C ALA A 338 -18.03 -12.34 6.13
N ASP A 339 -18.00 -13.58 6.63
CA ASP A 339 -17.95 -13.92 8.05
C ASP A 339 -16.52 -13.85 8.59
N LEU A 340 -15.54 -14.25 7.77
CA LEU A 340 -14.12 -14.28 8.10
C LEU A 340 -13.29 -13.54 7.06
N VAL A 341 -12.15 -13.00 7.50
CA VAL A 341 -11.08 -12.50 6.64
C VAL A 341 -9.73 -12.93 7.19
N VAL A 342 -8.78 -13.28 6.32
CA VAL A 342 -7.37 -13.44 6.74
C VAL A 342 -6.78 -12.05 6.98
N SER A 343 -6.31 -11.82 8.20
CA SER A 343 -5.73 -10.57 8.66
C SER A 343 -4.77 -10.87 9.83
N TYR A 344 -4.77 -10.07 10.89
CA TYR A 344 -3.81 -10.19 11.99
C TYR A 344 -4.52 -10.41 13.33
N THR A 345 -3.79 -11.03 14.26
CA THR A 345 -4.22 -11.09 15.67
C THR A 345 -4.42 -9.70 16.30
N THR A 346 -3.75 -8.68 15.76
CA THR A 346 -3.80 -7.29 16.22
C THR A 346 -4.91 -6.45 15.59
N SER A 347 -5.57 -6.90 14.51
CA SER A 347 -6.66 -6.17 13.86
C SER A 347 -7.79 -5.72 14.80
N PRO A 348 -8.19 -6.49 15.84
CA PRO A 348 -9.15 -6.01 16.85
C PRO A 348 -8.75 -4.71 17.55
N ALA A 349 -7.46 -4.38 17.68
CA ALA A 349 -7.00 -3.16 18.33
C ALA A 349 -7.53 -1.90 17.62
N TYR A 350 -7.65 -1.93 16.29
CA TYR A 350 -8.27 -0.86 15.50
C TYR A 350 -9.71 -0.62 15.96
N HIS A 351 -10.50 -1.69 15.99
CA HIS A 351 -11.92 -1.62 16.35
C HIS A 351 -12.12 -1.21 17.81
N HIS A 352 -11.25 -1.66 18.71
CA HIS A 352 -11.27 -1.26 20.12
C HIS A 352 -10.97 0.24 20.27
N LEU A 353 -9.91 0.74 19.63
CA LEU A 353 -9.47 2.13 19.79
C LEU A 353 -10.40 3.11 19.08
N ARG A 354 -10.66 2.87 17.78
CA ARG A 354 -11.32 3.81 16.86
C ARG A 354 -12.84 3.71 16.88
N GLU A 355 -13.38 2.50 17.06
CA GLU A 355 -14.82 2.25 16.93
C GLU A 355 -15.50 1.84 18.24
N LYS A 356 -14.73 1.65 19.33
CA LYS A 356 -15.20 1.09 20.61
C LYS A 356 -15.92 -0.26 20.43
N LYS A 357 -15.60 -0.99 19.36
CA LYS A 357 -16.24 -2.25 18.98
C LYS A 357 -15.39 -3.43 19.42
N LEU A 358 -15.87 -4.16 20.43
CA LEU A 358 -15.15 -5.32 20.98
C LEU A 358 -15.49 -6.65 20.31
N SER A 359 -16.47 -6.69 19.40
CA SER A 359 -16.98 -7.94 18.82
C SER A 359 -16.09 -8.54 17.72
N ILE A 360 -15.13 -7.77 17.21
CA ILE A 360 -14.15 -8.26 16.24
C ILE A 360 -13.09 -9.06 17.00
N LYS A 361 -12.93 -10.34 16.63
CA LYS A 361 -12.05 -11.29 17.33
C LYS A 361 -11.13 -12.00 16.34
N PRO A 362 -9.86 -12.22 16.71
CA PRO A 362 -9.01 -13.15 15.98
C PRO A 362 -9.28 -14.57 16.47
N ILE A 363 -8.99 -15.55 15.62
CA ILE A 363 -8.94 -16.95 16.01
C ILE A 363 -7.51 -17.28 16.41
N PHE A 364 -7.30 -17.91 17.56
CA PHE A 364 -6.00 -18.43 17.98
C PHE A 364 -5.87 -19.90 17.62
N PHE A 365 -4.79 -20.27 16.94
CA PHE A 365 -4.55 -21.64 16.51
C PHE A 365 -3.65 -22.40 17.48
N ASP A 366 -3.97 -23.66 17.74
CA ASP A 366 -3.19 -24.53 18.64
C ASP A 366 -1.75 -24.72 18.17
N GLU A 367 -1.58 -24.76 16.86
CA GLU A 367 -0.29 -24.95 16.21
C GLU A 367 0.64 -23.73 16.36
N GLY A 368 0.04 -22.55 16.33
CA GLY A 368 0.71 -21.26 16.26
C GLY A 368 0.27 -20.45 15.05
N HIS A 369 0.92 -19.31 14.85
CA HIS A 369 0.60 -18.34 13.81
C HIS A 369 1.83 -18.00 12.97
N PHE A 370 1.64 -17.73 11.68
CA PHE A 370 2.71 -17.19 10.86
C PHE A 370 3.05 -15.78 11.33
N LYS A 371 4.31 -15.56 11.71
CA LYS A 371 4.83 -14.24 12.09
C LYS A 371 5.30 -13.52 10.83
N GLN A 372 4.54 -12.52 10.40
CA GLN A 372 5.00 -11.59 9.37
C GLN A 372 5.93 -10.57 10.00
N VAL A 373 7.05 -10.31 9.34
CA VAL A 373 7.98 -9.24 9.68
C VAL A 373 8.11 -8.36 8.45
N GLU A 374 7.63 -7.12 8.53
CA GLU A 374 7.78 -6.17 7.43
C GLU A 374 9.07 -5.37 7.57
N GLY A 375 9.71 -5.12 6.44
CA GLY A 375 10.99 -4.44 6.38
C GLY A 375 11.05 -3.33 5.35
N MET A 376 12.14 -2.58 5.48
CA MET A 376 12.61 -1.62 4.49
C MET A 376 13.88 -2.16 3.84
N VAL A 377 14.01 -1.94 2.54
CA VAL A 377 15.23 -2.20 1.77
C VAL A 377 15.66 -0.94 1.05
N LEU A 378 16.96 -0.65 1.07
CA LEU A 378 17.57 0.45 0.30
C LEU A 378 17.93 -0.07 -1.09
N LEU A 379 17.54 0.63 -2.15
CA LEU A 379 17.86 0.23 -3.52
C LEU A 379 19.30 0.63 -3.89
N SER A 380 20.02 -0.28 -4.56
CA SER A 380 21.40 -0.05 -5.03
C SER A 380 21.51 1.11 -6.03
N SER A 381 20.44 1.32 -6.82
CA SER A 381 20.28 2.40 -7.81
C SER A 381 20.01 3.77 -7.20
N SER A 382 19.68 3.85 -5.89
CA SER A 382 19.37 5.12 -5.23
C SER A 382 20.54 6.09 -5.33
N LYS A 383 20.24 7.33 -5.74
CA LYS A 383 21.20 8.45 -5.71
C LYS A 383 21.20 9.18 -4.36
N ASN A 384 20.26 8.85 -3.47
CA ASN A 384 20.02 9.52 -2.20
C ASN A 384 20.37 8.64 -0.99
N LYS A 385 21.35 7.72 -1.10
CA LYS A 385 21.65 6.68 -0.10
C LYS A 385 21.79 7.20 1.34
N SER A 386 22.51 8.30 1.54
CA SER A 386 22.67 8.91 2.88
C SER A 386 21.33 9.39 3.46
N THR A 387 20.53 10.07 2.64
CA THR A 387 19.18 10.52 3.01
C THR A 387 18.24 9.35 3.28
N ALA A 388 18.32 8.30 2.46
CA ALA A 388 17.53 7.08 2.62
C ALA A 388 17.88 6.36 3.94
N VAL A 389 19.16 6.27 4.28
CA VAL A 389 19.63 5.74 5.57
C VAL A 389 19.10 6.59 6.74
N ASN A 390 19.07 7.92 6.62
CA ASN A 390 18.48 8.78 7.64
C ASN A 390 16.98 8.54 7.80
N PHE A 391 16.26 8.31 6.70
CA PHE A 391 14.85 7.96 6.73
C PHE A 391 14.61 6.60 7.43
N ILE A 392 15.39 5.58 7.10
CA ILE A 392 15.35 4.28 7.77
C ILE A 392 15.58 4.43 9.29
N LYS A 393 16.58 5.23 9.70
CA LYS A 393 16.82 5.54 11.12
C LYS A 393 15.65 6.30 11.75
N HIS A 394 14.98 7.16 11.01
CA HIS A 394 13.80 7.91 11.47
C HIS A 394 12.62 6.97 11.72
N VAL A 395 12.36 6.02 10.82
CA VAL A 395 11.32 4.99 10.99
C VAL A 395 11.59 4.09 12.20
N LEU A 396 12.85 3.76 12.48
CA LEU A 396 13.27 3.01 13.68
C LEU A 396 13.40 3.88 14.95
N GLY A 397 13.20 5.19 14.83
CA GLY A 397 13.24 6.11 15.96
C GLY A 397 12.15 5.80 16.98
N ALA A 398 12.41 6.08 18.26
CA ALA A 398 11.47 5.81 19.34
C ALA A 398 10.11 6.50 19.12
N GLU A 399 10.11 7.73 18.59
CA GLU A 399 8.88 8.48 18.30
C GLU A 399 8.02 7.78 17.24
N ALA A 400 8.61 7.41 16.09
CA ALA A 400 7.89 6.71 15.03
C ALA A 400 7.37 5.34 15.49
N GLN A 401 8.22 4.57 16.18
CA GLN A 401 7.88 3.25 16.69
C GLN A 401 6.84 3.28 17.81
N THR A 402 6.74 4.38 18.56
CA THR A 402 5.65 4.58 19.55
C THR A 402 4.30 4.80 18.87
N GLN A 403 4.27 5.50 17.73
CA GLN A 403 3.03 5.78 17.00
C GLN A 403 2.57 4.59 16.16
N LEU A 404 3.52 3.79 15.65
CA LEU A 404 3.29 2.68 14.72
C LEU A 404 2.11 1.78 15.10
N PRO A 405 1.94 1.30 16.35
CA PRO A 405 0.83 0.40 16.70
C PRO A 405 -0.55 0.98 16.43
N THR A 406 -0.70 2.31 16.43
CA THR A 406 -1.99 2.99 16.21
C THR A 406 -2.20 3.53 14.79
N PHE A 407 -1.19 3.37 13.94
CA PHE A 407 -1.26 3.68 12.50
C PHE A 407 -1.25 2.42 11.63
N GLN A 408 -0.42 1.43 11.95
CA GLN A 408 -0.29 0.17 11.19
C GLN A 408 -1.00 -1.01 11.84
N TRP A 409 -1.38 -0.90 13.11
CA TRP A 409 -1.99 -2.01 13.85
C TRP A 409 -1.07 -3.25 13.94
N MET A 410 0.23 -3.00 14.00
CA MET A 410 1.31 -3.99 14.09
C MET A 410 2.15 -3.75 15.35
N TYR A 411 2.95 -4.74 15.74
CA TYR A 411 3.90 -4.60 16.84
C TYR A 411 5.16 -3.87 16.36
N PRO A 412 5.76 -2.99 17.20
CA PRO A 412 6.93 -2.21 16.82
C PRO A 412 8.18 -3.09 16.75
N ALA A 413 9.01 -2.91 15.72
CA ALA A 413 10.29 -3.63 15.61
C ALA A 413 11.37 -3.12 16.58
N ARG A 414 11.16 -1.98 17.24
CA ARG A 414 12.11 -1.40 18.19
C ARG A 414 11.88 -1.92 19.62
N ALA A 415 12.97 -2.28 20.30
CA ALA A 415 12.96 -2.64 21.71
C ALA A 415 12.53 -1.47 22.60
N GLY A 416 11.84 -1.79 23.71
CA GLY A 416 11.50 -0.82 24.75
C GLY A 416 10.33 0.11 24.41
N ILE A 417 9.57 -0.17 23.35
CA ILE A 417 8.33 0.55 23.06
C ILE A 417 7.20 0.03 23.94
N GLN A 418 6.54 0.93 24.66
CA GLN A 418 5.35 0.61 25.43
C GLN A 418 4.15 0.49 24.50
N LEU A 419 3.52 -0.68 24.48
CA LEU A 419 2.32 -0.92 23.67
C LEU A 419 1.09 -0.17 24.24
N PRO A 420 0.22 0.36 23.37
CA PRO A 420 -1.08 0.88 23.78
C PRO A 420 -1.91 -0.16 24.53
N SER A 421 -2.87 0.30 25.33
CA SER A 421 -3.69 -0.57 26.18
C SER A 421 -4.49 -1.61 25.39
N GLU A 422 -4.89 -1.26 24.17
CA GLU A 422 -5.67 -2.05 23.23
C GLU A 422 -4.89 -3.26 22.71
N PHE A 423 -3.55 -3.14 22.63
CA PHE A 423 -2.66 -4.24 22.28
C PHE A 423 -2.38 -5.14 23.47
N ARG A 424 -2.33 -4.61 24.71
CA ARG A 424 -2.10 -5.42 25.92
C ARG A 424 -3.21 -6.45 26.18
N ALA A 425 -4.42 -6.20 25.66
CA ALA A 425 -5.52 -7.15 25.71
C ALA A 425 -5.42 -8.28 24.66
N ILE A 426 -4.48 -8.17 23.71
CA ILE A 426 -4.27 -9.14 22.65
C ILE A 426 -3.12 -10.06 23.05
N LEU A 427 -3.41 -11.35 23.10
CA LEU A 427 -2.40 -12.37 23.35
C LEU A 427 -1.41 -12.40 22.18
N ILE A 428 -0.10 -12.34 22.48
CA ILE A 428 0.94 -12.65 21.50
C ILE A 428 0.96 -14.17 21.30
N PRO A 429 0.63 -14.70 20.12
CA PRO A 429 0.57 -16.14 19.92
C PRO A 429 1.96 -16.76 19.76
N LYS A 430 2.02 -18.09 19.88
CA LYS A 430 3.16 -18.88 19.43
C LYS A 430 3.38 -18.66 17.93
N SER A 431 4.62 -18.42 17.52
CA SER A 431 4.99 -18.39 16.09
C SER A 431 5.16 -19.80 15.55
N VAL A 432 4.69 -20.04 14.33
CA VAL A 432 5.11 -21.19 13.52
C VAL A 432 6.57 -21.00 13.10
N GLU A 433 7.33 -22.09 13.08
CA GLU A 433 8.69 -22.12 12.54
C GLU A 433 8.63 -22.35 11.03
N VAL A 434 9.38 -21.54 10.28
CA VAL A 434 9.35 -21.56 8.81
C VAL A 434 10.67 -22.11 8.29
N ASN A 435 10.60 -23.20 7.51
CA ASN A 435 11.72 -23.72 6.76
C ASN A 435 11.91 -22.90 5.47
N TRP A 436 12.73 -21.87 5.54
CA TRP A 436 12.97 -20.95 4.43
C TRP A 436 13.52 -21.63 3.16
N ASP A 437 14.33 -22.68 3.28
CA ASP A 437 14.87 -23.40 2.11
C ASP A 437 13.75 -24.16 1.37
N ARG A 438 12.82 -24.76 2.12
CA ARG A 438 11.61 -25.38 1.56
C ARG A 438 10.70 -24.33 0.92
N VAL A 439 10.44 -23.22 1.61
CA VAL A 439 9.60 -22.14 1.09
C VAL A 439 10.17 -21.60 -0.22
N LEU A 440 11.46 -21.28 -0.27
CA LEU A 440 12.08 -20.72 -1.47
C LEU A 440 12.11 -21.69 -2.65
N SER A 441 12.24 -22.99 -2.40
CA SER A 441 12.23 -24.02 -3.45
C SER A 441 10.83 -24.42 -3.92
N GLN A 442 9.80 -24.30 -3.08
CA GLN A 442 8.46 -24.85 -3.38
C GLN A 442 7.36 -23.79 -3.57
N LYS A 443 7.51 -22.56 -3.05
CA LYS A 443 6.43 -21.55 -3.06
C LYS A 443 5.84 -21.29 -4.43
N ASP A 444 6.66 -21.27 -5.49
CA ASP A 444 6.16 -20.99 -6.84
C ASP A 444 5.29 -22.13 -7.35
N GLN A 445 5.58 -23.37 -6.96
CA GLN A 445 4.70 -24.51 -7.21
C GLN A 445 3.42 -24.42 -6.38
N TRP A 446 3.52 -24.07 -5.09
CA TRP A 446 2.35 -23.90 -4.23
C TRP A 446 1.39 -22.83 -4.76
N VAL A 447 1.90 -21.69 -5.24
CA VAL A 447 1.10 -20.63 -5.85
C VAL A 447 0.41 -21.13 -7.13
N ARG A 448 1.11 -21.89 -7.98
CA ARG A 448 0.52 -22.50 -9.18
C ARG A 448 -0.58 -23.49 -8.83
N ASP A 449 -0.32 -24.41 -7.90
CA ASP A 449 -1.29 -25.44 -7.49
C ASP A 449 -2.53 -24.81 -6.86
N TRP A 450 -2.35 -23.81 -6.01
CA TRP A 450 -3.43 -23.04 -5.43
C TRP A 450 -4.25 -22.30 -6.50
N THR A 451 -3.60 -21.68 -7.48
CA THR A 451 -4.28 -20.97 -8.57
C THR A 451 -5.11 -21.94 -9.41
N LEU A 452 -4.55 -23.11 -9.75
CA LEU A 452 -5.24 -24.15 -10.50
C LEU A 452 -6.44 -24.67 -9.72
N LEU A 453 -6.29 -24.91 -8.41
CA LEU A 453 -7.37 -25.38 -7.54
C LEU A 453 -8.55 -24.39 -7.51
N LEU A 454 -8.28 -23.09 -7.35
CA LEU A 454 -9.36 -22.08 -7.26
C LEU A 454 -9.90 -21.62 -8.61
N SER A 455 -9.24 -21.96 -9.72
CA SER A 455 -9.73 -21.66 -11.07
C SER A 455 -10.66 -22.74 -11.63
N GLN A 456 -10.74 -23.90 -10.98
CA GLN A 456 -11.68 -24.96 -11.34
C GLN A 456 -13.08 -24.56 -10.85
N ASP A 457 -14.06 -24.53 -11.76
CA ASP A 457 -15.46 -24.34 -11.36
C ASP A 457 -15.83 -25.43 -10.34
N PRO A 458 -16.45 -25.08 -9.20
CA PRO A 458 -16.96 -26.08 -8.28
C PRO A 458 -18.00 -26.93 -9.03
N LYS A 459 -17.67 -28.21 -9.21
CA LYS A 459 -18.55 -29.19 -9.84
C LYS A 459 -19.84 -29.39 -9.07
#